data_AF-A0A3R7S0X0-F1
#
_entry.id   AF-A0A3R7S0X0-F1
#
_cell.length_a   1.000
_cell.length_b   1.000
_cell.length_c   1.000
_cell.angle_alpha   90.00
_cell.angle_beta   90.00
_cell.angle_gamma   90.00
#
_symmetry.space_group_name_H-M   'P 1'
#
loop_
_entity.id
_entity.type
_entity.pdbx_description
1 polymer ?
#
loop_
_entity_poly.entity_id
_entity_poly.type
_entity_poly.pdbx_seq_one_letter_code
_entity_poly.pdbx_strand_id
1 'polypeptide(L)'
;MKIFLFSTVVGALLGVSASADSLYRSDVTFISDADRQAEIEKLVAIETPSEQQYLTQIALEKPDIFVRQLNRALDILRAGGEPSKVSSRLRTEGFYSPDTQSTLQAFISDLQSGEVIADSHLMDFVMRMNNPKGAWNYLLGAATELDDYSALECALDRAPSKLLGPPEHQYIIQVAHPNMELSLWRFDALKAVTYPVATVVETTVDSYRFINRFGSDLASLSRENLSMQLPTGDVLQCQKVEPSIMRAYQDYRRELVLSEKKL
;
A
#
# COMPACT_ATOMS: atom_id res chain seq x y z
N MET A 1 -53.32 -1.51 51.17
CA MET A 1 -52.63 -2.78 50.86
C MET A 1 -52.79 -3.07 49.37
N LYS A 2 -51.67 -3.35 48.67
CA LYS A 2 -51.47 -3.55 47.21
C LYS A 2 -51.55 -2.25 46.39
N ILE A 3 -50.45 -1.58 45.98
CA ILE A 3 -49.38 -1.93 45.01
C ILE A 3 -49.95 -2.42 43.68
N PHE A 4 -49.79 -1.62 42.61
CA PHE A 4 -49.11 -1.99 41.37
C PHE A 4 -48.77 -0.73 40.56
N LEU A 5 -47.47 -0.39 40.51
CA LEU A 5 -46.88 0.43 39.45
C LEU A 5 -46.86 -0.42 38.17
N PHE A 6 -47.21 0.17 37.04
CA PHE A 6 -46.73 -0.29 35.73
C PHE A 6 -46.19 0.91 34.96
N SER A 7 -44.86 1.02 34.96
CA SER A 7 -44.06 1.84 34.06
C SER A 7 -44.06 1.19 32.68
N THR A 8 -44.54 1.91 31.66
CA THR A 8 -44.26 1.57 30.26
C THR A 8 -43.06 2.38 29.80
N VAL A 9 -41.87 1.80 29.95
CA VAL A 9 -40.66 2.21 29.24
C VAL A 9 -40.72 1.54 27.87
N VAL A 10 -41.11 2.28 26.84
CA VAL A 10 -40.92 1.82 25.46
C VAL A 10 -39.45 2.05 25.13
N GLY A 11 -38.70 0.94 25.08
CA GLY A 11 -37.28 0.93 24.78
C GLY A 11 -37.01 1.45 23.37
N ALA A 12 -36.28 2.55 23.29
CA ALA A 12 -35.46 2.84 22.12
C ALA A 12 -34.28 1.88 22.14
N LEU A 13 -34.46 0.70 21.53
CA LEU A 13 -33.35 -0.10 21.02
C LEU A 13 -32.75 0.69 19.85
N LEU A 14 -31.85 1.61 20.17
CA LEU A 14 -30.84 2.05 19.24
C LEU A 14 -30.00 0.81 18.94
N GLY A 15 -30.29 0.17 17.81
CA GLY A 15 -29.38 -0.75 17.16
C GLY A 15 -28.11 0.02 16.85
N VAL A 16 -27.14 -0.02 17.78
CA VAL A 16 -25.75 0.22 17.44
C VAL A 16 -25.38 -0.97 16.57
N SER A 17 -25.50 -0.81 15.26
CA SER A 17 -24.70 -1.58 14.32
C SER A 17 -23.25 -1.25 14.67
N ALA A 18 -22.69 -2.04 15.59
CA ALA A 18 -21.27 -2.12 15.79
C ALA A 18 -20.71 -2.72 14.50
N SER A 19 -20.48 -1.88 13.50
CA SER A 19 -19.39 -2.12 12.57
C SER A 19 -18.18 -2.24 13.48
N ALA A 20 -17.71 -3.46 13.72
CA ALA A 20 -16.44 -3.65 14.38
C ALA A 20 -15.42 -2.96 13.46
N ASP A 21 -15.00 -1.75 13.83
CA ASP A 21 -13.86 -1.11 13.17
C ASP A 21 -12.73 -2.12 13.21
N SER A 22 -12.21 -2.46 12.02
CA SER A 22 -11.18 -3.48 11.87
C SER A 22 -10.04 -3.19 12.85
N LEU A 23 -9.51 -4.24 13.50
CA LEU A 23 -8.38 -4.10 14.43
C LEU A 23 -7.08 -3.70 13.71
N TYR A 24 -7.13 -3.64 12.37
CA TYR A 24 -6.04 -3.25 11.51
C TYR A 24 -6.13 -1.77 11.13
N ARG A 25 -5.02 -1.06 11.26
CA ARG A 25 -4.87 0.29 10.72
C ARG A 25 -4.53 0.23 9.23
N SER A 26 -5.20 1.02 8.40
CA SER A 26 -4.78 1.21 7.01
C SER A 26 -3.53 2.10 6.94
N ASP A 27 -2.50 1.66 6.24
CA ASP A 27 -1.25 2.41 6.05
C ASP A 27 -0.70 2.21 4.64
N VAL A 28 -0.79 3.25 3.81
CA VAL A 28 -0.36 3.23 2.41
C VAL A 28 1.15 3.06 2.28
N THR A 29 1.90 3.63 3.23
CA THR A 29 3.36 3.70 3.21
C THR A 29 4.04 2.51 3.88
N PHE A 30 3.29 1.71 4.64
CA PHE A 30 3.82 0.54 5.32
C PHE A 30 4.30 -0.54 4.35
N ILE A 31 5.53 -1.02 4.54
CA ILE A 31 6.06 -2.18 3.81
C ILE A 31 6.50 -3.26 4.81
N SER A 32 6.09 -4.50 4.56
CA SER A 32 6.53 -5.65 5.36
C SER A 32 8.02 -5.93 5.10
N ASP A 33 8.71 -6.57 6.05
CA ASP A 33 10.11 -6.93 5.88
C ASP A 33 10.31 -7.91 4.71
N ALA A 34 9.35 -8.81 4.49
CA ALA A 34 9.36 -9.75 3.36
C ALA A 34 9.22 -9.03 2.02
N ASP A 35 8.27 -8.10 1.89
CA ASP A 35 8.07 -7.33 0.65
C ASP A 35 9.28 -6.41 0.37
N ARG A 36 9.87 -5.82 1.42
CA ARG A 36 11.10 -5.02 1.31
C ARG A 36 12.26 -5.87 0.79
N GLN A 37 12.50 -7.03 1.40
CA GLN A 37 13.61 -7.90 1.03
C GLN A 37 13.45 -8.43 -0.40
N ALA A 38 12.24 -8.83 -0.80
CA ALA A 38 11.96 -9.29 -2.16
C ALA A 38 12.23 -8.21 -3.22
N GLU A 39 11.85 -6.95 -2.96
CA GLU A 39 12.15 -5.87 -3.91
C GLU A 39 13.65 -5.54 -3.94
N ILE A 40 14.35 -5.55 -2.80
CA ILE A 40 15.81 -5.36 -2.77
C ILE A 40 16.50 -6.42 -3.63
N GLU A 41 16.15 -7.70 -3.47
CA GLU A 41 16.73 -8.80 -4.25
C GLU A 41 16.51 -8.61 -5.75
N LYS A 42 15.30 -8.19 -6.13
CA LYS A 42 14.96 -7.88 -7.51
C LYS A 42 15.78 -6.70 -8.06
N LEU A 43 15.95 -5.63 -7.29
CA LEU A 43 16.72 -4.45 -7.71
C LEU A 43 18.21 -4.76 -7.83
N VAL A 44 18.77 -5.54 -6.90
CA VAL A 44 20.18 -6.00 -6.92
C VAL A 44 20.47 -6.86 -8.15
N ALA A 45 19.49 -7.61 -8.65
CA ALA A 45 19.64 -8.44 -9.84
C ALA A 45 19.70 -7.65 -11.16
N ILE A 46 19.44 -6.32 -11.14
CA ILE A 46 19.48 -5.48 -12.34
C ILE A 46 20.93 -5.04 -12.61
N GLU A 47 21.49 -5.46 -13.74
CA GLU A 47 22.88 -5.13 -14.10
C GLU A 47 23.12 -3.63 -14.29
N THR A 48 22.17 -2.93 -14.91
CA THR A 48 22.24 -1.49 -15.19
C THR A 48 20.97 -0.80 -14.71
N PRO A 49 20.88 -0.47 -13.41
CA PRO A 49 19.68 0.14 -12.84
C PRO A 49 19.46 1.54 -13.41
N SER A 50 18.21 1.88 -13.66
CA SER A 50 17.81 3.27 -13.89
C SER A 50 18.05 4.10 -12.62
N GLU A 51 18.07 5.43 -12.74
CA GLU A 51 18.18 6.31 -11.58
C GLU A 51 17.08 6.02 -10.54
N GLN A 52 15.84 5.82 -10.99
CA GLN A 52 14.70 5.51 -10.11
C GLN A 52 14.90 4.18 -9.38
N GLN A 53 15.38 3.15 -10.08
CA GLN A 53 15.66 1.84 -9.48
C GLN A 53 16.80 1.95 -8.45
N TYR A 54 17.84 2.70 -8.77
CA TYR A 54 18.96 2.95 -7.86
C TYR A 54 18.54 3.69 -6.59
N LEU A 55 17.77 4.77 -6.72
CA LEU A 55 17.27 5.53 -5.57
C LEU A 55 16.30 4.70 -4.73
N THR A 56 15.44 3.89 -5.38
CA THR A 56 14.54 2.95 -4.68
C THR A 56 15.35 1.93 -3.86
N GLN A 57 16.39 1.36 -4.45
CA GLN A 57 17.26 0.40 -3.75
C GLN A 57 17.90 1.03 -2.51
N ILE A 58 18.48 2.21 -2.63
CA ILE A 58 19.08 2.92 -1.49
C ILE A 58 18.03 3.21 -0.42
N ALA A 59 16.85 3.65 -0.81
CA ALA A 59 15.76 3.95 0.12
C ALA A 59 15.35 2.71 0.93
N LEU A 60 15.34 1.53 0.31
CA LEU A 60 14.97 0.28 0.96
C LEU A 60 16.11 -0.32 1.81
N GLU A 61 17.35 -0.30 1.33
CA GLU A 61 18.53 -0.88 2.00
C GLU A 61 19.11 0.01 3.10
N LYS A 62 19.11 1.32 2.89
CA LYS A 62 19.82 2.30 3.74
C LYS A 62 18.93 3.53 4.00
N PRO A 63 17.77 3.35 4.67
CA PRO A 63 16.78 4.42 4.85
C PRO A 63 17.38 5.68 5.49
N ASP A 64 18.21 5.55 6.53
CA ASP A 64 18.87 6.70 7.19
C ASP A 64 19.79 7.52 6.26
N ILE A 65 20.43 6.86 5.30
CA ILE A 65 21.28 7.54 4.31
C ILE A 65 20.38 8.31 3.34
N PHE A 66 19.34 7.65 2.86
CA PHE A 66 18.41 8.24 1.91
C PHE A 66 17.63 9.41 2.50
N VAL A 67 17.21 9.32 3.76
CA VAL A 67 16.57 10.43 4.48
C VAL A 67 17.50 11.63 4.60
N ARG A 68 18.78 11.42 4.89
CA ARG A 68 19.77 12.52 4.88
C ARG A 68 19.96 13.12 3.49
N GLN A 69 19.95 12.30 2.44
CA GLN A 69 20.02 12.75 1.05
C GLN A 69 18.79 13.62 0.70
N LEU A 70 17.58 13.17 1.06
CA LEU A 70 16.33 13.92 0.87
C LEU A 70 16.33 15.25 1.62
N ASN A 71 16.81 15.29 2.87
CA ASN A 71 16.92 16.54 3.63
C ASN A 71 17.94 17.52 3.03
N ARG A 72 19.06 17.05 2.47
CA ARG A 72 19.97 17.93 1.73
C ARG A 72 19.32 18.49 0.47
N ALA A 73 18.53 17.67 -0.22
CA ALA A 73 17.75 18.10 -1.37
C ALA A 73 16.69 19.15 -0.98
N LEU A 74 16.04 18.96 0.17
CA LEU A 74 15.12 19.92 0.78
C LEU A 74 15.80 21.27 1.06
N ASP A 75 17.01 21.26 1.63
CA ASP A 75 17.78 22.47 1.89
C ASP A 75 18.15 23.22 0.59
N ILE A 76 18.52 22.47 -0.46
CA ILE A 76 18.81 23.04 -1.79
C ILE A 76 17.55 23.73 -2.35
N LEU A 77 16.40 23.07 -2.27
CA LEU A 77 15.14 23.57 -2.81
C LEU A 77 14.59 24.77 -2.01
N ARG A 78 14.71 24.73 -0.68
CA ARG A 78 14.32 25.85 0.19
C ARG A 78 15.20 27.08 0.01
N ALA A 79 16.50 26.89 -0.21
CA ALA A 79 17.42 28.00 -0.51
C ALA A 79 17.09 28.70 -1.83
N GLY A 80 16.48 27.97 -2.79
CA GLY A 80 16.08 28.49 -4.09
C GLY A 80 17.27 28.94 -4.95
N GLY A 81 16.98 29.86 -5.88
CA GLY A 81 17.97 30.45 -6.80
C GLY A 81 17.64 30.19 -8.27
N GLU A 82 18.62 30.39 -9.15
CA GLU A 82 18.47 30.13 -10.58
C GLU A 82 18.18 28.63 -10.84
N PRO A 83 17.16 28.28 -11.65
CA PRO A 83 16.76 26.89 -11.88
C PRO A 83 17.90 25.96 -12.31
N SER A 84 18.82 26.45 -13.15
CA SER A 84 19.99 25.69 -13.61
C SER A 84 20.97 25.37 -12.47
N LYS A 85 21.16 26.30 -11.52
CA LYS A 85 22.01 26.11 -10.35
C LYS A 85 21.37 25.15 -9.35
N VAL A 86 20.06 25.29 -9.12
CA VAL A 86 19.28 24.37 -8.27
C VAL A 86 19.37 22.95 -8.83
N SER A 87 19.09 22.77 -10.13
CA SER A 87 19.20 21.46 -10.79
C SER A 87 20.60 20.88 -10.66
N SER A 88 21.66 21.66 -10.90
CA SER A 88 23.05 21.22 -10.75
C SER A 88 23.37 20.73 -9.33
N ARG A 89 22.92 21.45 -8.30
CA ARG A 89 23.09 21.05 -6.89
C ARG A 89 22.29 19.80 -6.54
N LEU A 90 21.09 19.61 -7.10
CA LEU A 90 20.35 18.38 -6.91
C LEU A 90 21.08 17.16 -7.51
N ARG A 91 21.81 17.35 -8.62
CA ARG A 91 22.67 16.28 -9.19
C ARG A 91 23.81 15.91 -8.26
N THR A 92 24.39 16.86 -7.53
CA THR A 92 25.44 16.55 -6.55
C THR A 92 24.93 15.74 -5.36
N GLU A 93 23.63 15.82 -5.07
CA GLU A 93 22.94 14.99 -4.09
C GLU A 93 22.36 13.69 -4.71
N GLY A 94 22.70 13.34 -5.95
CA GLY A 94 22.29 12.08 -6.57
C GLY A 94 20.93 12.09 -7.27
N PHE A 95 20.29 13.26 -7.44
CA PHE A 95 19.06 13.43 -8.23
C PHE A 95 19.40 14.03 -9.60
N TYR A 96 19.62 13.18 -10.60
CA TYR A 96 20.21 13.53 -11.89
C TYR A 96 19.18 13.97 -12.93
N SER A 97 18.11 13.21 -13.11
CA SER A 97 17.14 13.41 -14.18
C SER A 97 16.12 14.50 -13.86
N PRO A 98 15.59 15.19 -14.89
CA PRO A 98 14.51 16.16 -14.71
C PRO A 98 13.26 15.55 -14.05
N ASP A 99 12.92 14.30 -14.38
CA ASP A 99 11.73 13.64 -13.85
C ASP A 99 11.84 13.36 -12.34
N THR A 100 12.99 12.86 -11.90
CA THR A 100 13.27 12.66 -10.47
C THR A 100 13.29 14.01 -9.74
N GLN A 101 13.92 15.04 -10.30
CA GLN A 101 13.96 16.37 -9.69
C GLN A 101 12.58 17.01 -9.60
N SER A 102 11.73 16.84 -10.62
CA SER A 102 10.33 17.31 -10.64
C SER A 102 9.51 16.61 -9.55
N THR A 103 9.66 15.28 -9.44
CA THR A 103 8.97 14.50 -8.41
C THR A 103 9.39 14.91 -7.00
N LEU A 104 10.69 15.13 -6.79
CA LEU A 104 11.23 15.64 -5.54
C LEU A 104 10.66 17.02 -5.17
N GLN A 105 10.56 17.93 -6.14
CA GLN A 105 9.96 19.25 -5.93
C GLN A 105 8.49 19.16 -5.54
N ALA A 106 7.71 18.32 -6.24
CA ALA A 106 6.30 18.09 -5.93
C ALA A 106 6.14 17.49 -4.52
N PHE A 107 6.90 16.44 -4.20
CA PHE A 107 6.90 15.82 -2.87
C PHE A 107 7.21 16.83 -1.75
N ILE A 108 8.24 17.66 -1.94
CA ILE A 108 8.61 18.69 -0.95
C ILE A 108 7.56 19.80 -0.84
N SER A 109 6.87 20.11 -1.92
CA SER A 109 5.80 21.13 -1.91
C SER A 109 4.57 20.66 -1.13
N ASP A 110 4.36 19.35 -1.02
CA ASP A 110 3.28 18.75 -0.23
C ASP A 110 3.60 18.68 1.27
N LEU A 111 4.87 18.83 1.66
CA LEU A 111 5.28 18.86 3.07
C LEU A 111 4.87 20.17 3.74
N GLN A 112 4.59 20.11 5.05
CA GLN A 112 4.28 21.31 5.82
C GLN A 112 5.50 22.24 5.90
N SER A 113 5.24 23.54 5.98
CA SER A 113 6.32 24.52 6.07
C SER A 113 7.19 24.28 7.30
N GLY A 114 8.51 24.14 7.10
CA GLY A 114 9.47 23.86 8.17
C GLY A 114 9.59 22.38 8.56
N GLU A 115 8.80 21.48 7.96
CA GLU A 115 8.89 20.04 8.21
C GLU A 115 10.25 19.48 7.78
N VAL A 116 10.74 18.48 8.51
CA VAL A 116 11.96 17.73 8.20
C VAL A 116 11.54 16.37 7.70
N ILE A 117 12.22 15.87 6.67
CA ILE A 117 11.92 14.56 6.11
C ILE A 117 12.41 13.51 7.11
N ALA A 118 11.48 12.73 7.66
CA ALA A 118 11.73 11.54 8.48
C ALA A 118 11.43 10.24 7.72
N ASP A 119 11.81 9.10 8.28
CA ASP A 119 11.61 7.75 7.73
C ASP A 119 10.17 7.47 7.29
N SER A 120 9.19 8.03 8.00
CA SER A 120 7.76 7.91 7.66
C SER A 120 7.42 8.43 6.26
N HIS A 121 8.21 9.36 5.72
CA HIS A 121 7.96 9.93 4.39
C HIS A 121 8.70 9.21 3.27
N LEU A 122 9.63 8.32 3.60
CA LEU A 122 10.50 7.68 2.62
C LEU A 122 9.70 6.86 1.61
N MET A 123 8.76 6.05 2.10
CA MET A 123 7.93 5.22 1.22
C MET A 123 6.94 6.03 0.38
N ASP A 124 6.45 7.17 0.88
CA ASP A 124 5.65 8.09 0.07
C ASP A 124 6.47 8.63 -1.11
N PHE A 125 7.68 9.14 -0.86
CA PHE A 125 8.56 9.60 -1.93
C PHE A 125 8.92 8.48 -2.93
N VAL A 126 9.24 7.28 -2.44
CA VAL A 126 9.54 6.12 -3.29
C VAL A 126 8.34 5.77 -4.18
N MET A 127 7.13 5.77 -3.63
CA MET A 127 5.92 5.52 -4.40
C MET A 127 5.71 6.60 -5.46
N ARG A 128 5.85 7.88 -5.12
CA ARG A 128 5.72 9.00 -6.08
C ARG A 128 6.73 8.92 -7.22
N MET A 129 7.99 8.65 -6.88
CA MET A 129 9.08 8.50 -7.86
C MET A 129 8.82 7.36 -8.84
N ASN A 130 8.22 6.26 -8.37
CA ASN A 130 7.89 5.09 -9.18
C ASN A 130 6.46 5.14 -9.76
N ASN A 131 5.81 6.31 -9.76
CA ASN A 131 4.43 6.50 -10.22
C ASN A 131 4.30 7.50 -11.39
N PRO A 132 5.01 7.29 -12.53
CA PRO A 132 5.07 8.28 -13.61
C PRO A 132 3.72 8.54 -14.29
N LYS A 133 2.75 7.61 -14.19
CA LYS A 133 1.41 7.74 -14.76
C LYS A 133 0.33 8.11 -13.75
N GLY A 134 0.70 8.33 -12.49
CA GLY A 134 -0.25 8.75 -11.46
C GLY A 134 -1.20 7.66 -10.96
N ALA A 135 -0.97 6.38 -11.26
CA ALA A 135 -1.82 5.25 -10.86
C ALA A 135 -1.95 5.06 -9.33
N TRP A 136 -1.05 5.64 -8.55
CA TRP A 136 -1.10 5.66 -7.08
C TRP A 136 -1.61 6.97 -6.49
N ASN A 137 -1.90 8.00 -7.30
CA ASN A 137 -2.17 9.36 -6.80
C ASN A 137 -3.36 9.42 -5.84
N TYR A 138 -4.38 8.60 -6.04
CA TYR A 138 -5.56 8.56 -5.17
C TYR A 138 -5.27 8.01 -3.77
N LEU A 139 -4.20 7.21 -3.60
CA LEU A 139 -3.78 6.70 -2.28
C LEU A 139 -2.76 7.62 -1.61
N LEU A 140 -2.07 8.46 -2.39
CA LEU A 140 -1.04 9.38 -1.90
C LEU A 140 -1.59 10.81 -1.66
N GLY A 141 -2.79 11.09 -2.14
CA GLY A 141 -3.48 12.37 -1.98
C GLY A 141 -4.22 12.50 -0.64
N ALA A 142 -5.01 13.58 -0.51
CA ALA A 142 -5.90 13.78 0.64
C ALA A 142 -6.87 12.62 0.82
N ALA A 143 -7.37 12.44 2.05
CA ALA A 143 -8.16 11.29 2.51
C ALA A 143 -9.20 10.82 1.47
N THR A 144 -8.83 9.77 0.73
CA THR A 144 -9.72 9.05 -0.18
C THR A 144 -10.51 8.04 0.62
N GLU A 145 -11.83 8.05 0.46
CA GLU A 145 -12.68 7.01 1.02
C GLU A 145 -12.48 5.73 0.21
N LEU A 146 -12.10 4.65 0.92
CA LEU A 146 -11.83 3.34 0.36
C LEU A 146 -12.86 2.36 0.90
N ASP A 147 -13.60 1.75 -0.01
CA ASP A 147 -14.55 0.69 0.32
C ASP A 147 -14.02 -0.68 -0.10
N ASP A 148 -14.41 -1.71 0.66
CA ASP A 148 -14.11 -3.08 0.29
C ASP A 148 -14.98 -3.51 -0.89
N TYR A 149 -14.35 -3.80 -2.02
CA TYR A 149 -15.04 -4.25 -3.23
C TYR A 149 -15.18 -5.77 -3.28
N SER A 150 -14.10 -6.50 -3.02
CA SER A 150 -14.07 -7.97 -3.02
C SER A 150 -12.86 -8.46 -2.22
N ALA A 151 -12.88 -9.67 -1.70
CA ALA A 151 -11.67 -10.33 -1.22
C ALA A 151 -11.29 -11.49 -2.15
N LEU A 152 -9.99 -11.77 -2.22
CA LEU A 152 -9.43 -12.88 -2.97
C LEU A 152 -8.56 -13.73 -2.03
N GLU A 153 -8.76 -15.03 -2.09
CA GLU A 153 -7.81 -15.99 -1.56
C GLU A 153 -7.27 -16.81 -2.72
N CYS A 154 -5.95 -16.85 -2.88
CA CYS A 154 -5.29 -17.52 -3.97
C CYS A 154 -4.33 -18.61 -3.49
N ALA A 155 -4.08 -19.61 -4.32
CA ALA A 155 -3.04 -20.61 -4.10
C ALA A 155 -2.46 -21.09 -5.44
N LEU A 156 -1.23 -21.62 -5.38
CA LEU A 156 -0.60 -22.23 -6.55
C LEU A 156 -1.41 -23.42 -7.06
N ASP A 157 -1.58 -23.48 -8.38
CA ASP A 157 -2.18 -24.57 -9.17
C ASP A 157 -3.66 -24.91 -8.92
N ARG A 158 -4.21 -24.62 -7.73
CA ARG A 158 -5.59 -24.93 -7.37
C ARG A 158 -6.22 -23.83 -6.53
N ALA A 159 -7.48 -23.53 -6.80
CA ALA A 159 -8.23 -22.58 -5.99
C ALA A 159 -8.31 -23.09 -4.54
N PRO A 160 -8.07 -22.22 -3.54
CA PRO A 160 -8.29 -22.55 -2.14
C PRO A 160 -9.72 -23.06 -1.93
N SER A 161 -9.91 -24.01 -1.02
CA SER A 161 -11.25 -24.53 -0.67
C SER A 161 -11.74 -24.05 0.70
N LYS A 162 -10.85 -23.45 1.49
CA LYS A 162 -11.10 -22.88 2.82
C LYS A 162 -10.11 -21.74 3.08
N LEU A 163 -10.55 -20.77 3.88
CA LEU A 163 -9.74 -19.68 4.40
C LEU A 163 -8.67 -20.17 5.37
N LEU A 164 -7.54 -20.59 4.83
CA LEU A 164 -6.34 -21.05 5.54
C LEU A 164 -5.08 -20.96 4.66
N GLY A 165 -5.18 -20.31 3.50
CA GLY A 165 -4.07 -20.15 2.58
C GLY A 165 -2.95 -19.26 3.14
N PRO A 166 -1.81 -19.25 2.44
CA PRO A 166 -0.70 -18.35 2.77
C PRO A 166 -1.16 -16.88 2.78
N PRO A 167 -0.79 -16.10 3.81
CA PRO A 167 -1.17 -14.68 3.94
C PRO A 167 -0.74 -13.81 2.76
N GLU A 168 0.38 -14.14 2.14
CA GLU A 168 0.90 -13.49 0.93
C GLU A 168 0.00 -13.69 -0.30
N HIS A 169 -0.98 -14.59 -0.23
CA HIS A 169 -1.96 -14.81 -1.28
C HIS A 169 -3.40 -14.52 -0.83
N GLN A 170 -3.56 -13.76 0.24
CA GLN A 170 -4.84 -13.26 0.73
C GLN A 170 -4.91 -11.75 0.53
N TYR A 171 -5.96 -11.29 -0.14
CA TYR A 171 -6.08 -9.90 -0.55
C TYR A 171 -7.48 -9.34 -0.32
N ILE A 172 -7.56 -8.05 0.02
CA ILE A 172 -8.76 -7.23 -0.18
C ILE A 172 -8.54 -6.37 -1.42
N ILE A 173 -9.49 -6.40 -2.34
CA ILE A 173 -9.61 -5.38 -3.38
C ILE A 173 -10.41 -4.23 -2.79
N GLN A 174 -9.80 -3.06 -2.70
CA GLN A 174 -10.47 -1.84 -2.29
C GLN A 174 -10.73 -0.95 -3.50
N VAL A 175 -11.83 -0.20 -3.44
CA VAL A 175 -12.24 0.77 -4.45
C VAL A 175 -12.27 2.16 -3.85
N ALA A 176 -11.68 3.11 -4.57
CA ALA A 176 -11.68 4.52 -4.20
C ALA A 176 -12.92 5.23 -4.71
N HIS A 177 -13.63 5.95 -3.83
CA HIS A 177 -14.73 6.83 -4.22
C HIS A 177 -14.24 8.28 -4.43
N PRO A 178 -14.76 9.00 -5.45
CA PRO A 178 -15.71 8.58 -6.49
C PRO A 178 -15.05 8.01 -7.77
N ASN A 179 -13.72 7.97 -7.85
CA ASN A 179 -12.99 7.68 -9.09
C ASN A 179 -13.05 6.20 -9.52
N MET A 180 -13.52 5.32 -8.65
CA MET A 180 -13.63 3.87 -8.86
C MET A 180 -12.28 3.19 -9.16
N GLU A 181 -11.18 3.76 -8.68
CA GLU A 181 -9.85 3.18 -8.81
C GLU A 181 -9.68 2.00 -7.85
N LEU A 182 -9.10 0.91 -8.35
CA LEU A 182 -8.97 -0.35 -7.62
C LEU A 182 -7.54 -0.56 -7.13
N SER A 183 -7.39 -0.98 -5.87
CA SER A 183 -6.12 -1.40 -5.28
C SER A 183 -6.24 -2.76 -4.62
N LEU A 184 -5.12 -3.48 -4.60
CA LEU A 184 -4.97 -4.78 -3.95
C LEU A 184 -4.24 -4.57 -2.63
N TRP A 185 -4.83 -5.03 -1.54
CA TRP A 185 -4.35 -4.83 -0.16
C TRP A 185 -4.09 -6.15 0.53
N ARG A 186 -3.08 -6.16 1.41
CA ARG A 186 -2.70 -7.30 2.28
C ARG A 186 -2.76 -6.89 3.75
N PHE A 187 -2.61 -7.88 4.62
CA PHE A 187 -2.61 -7.74 6.07
C PHE A 187 -1.29 -8.19 6.67
N ASP A 188 -0.74 -7.39 7.58
CA ASP A 188 0.33 -7.79 8.47
C ASP A 188 -0.23 -7.97 9.89
N ALA A 189 -0.36 -9.23 10.32
CA ALA A 189 -0.92 -9.56 11.63
C ALA A 189 -0.02 -9.16 12.81
N LEU A 190 1.30 -9.10 12.62
CA LEU A 190 2.25 -8.71 13.67
C LEU A 190 2.18 -7.21 13.93
N LYS A 191 2.00 -6.42 12.88
CA LYS A 191 1.92 -4.96 12.96
C LYS A 191 0.49 -4.44 13.08
N ALA A 192 -0.51 -5.30 12.88
CA ALA A 192 -1.92 -4.94 12.80
C ALA A 192 -2.16 -3.84 11.74
N VAL A 193 -1.60 -4.04 10.54
CA VAL A 193 -1.67 -3.08 9.44
C VAL A 193 -2.28 -3.72 8.18
N THR A 194 -3.24 -3.02 7.56
CA THR A 194 -3.69 -3.30 6.20
C THR A 194 -2.97 -2.33 5.27
N TYR A 195 -2.33 -2.83 4.22
CA TYR A 195 -1.49 -1.99 3.35
C TYR A 195 -1.64 -2.39 1.88
N PRO A 196 -1.53 -1.44 0.94
CA PRO A 196 -1.68 -1.74 -0.47
C PRO A 196 -0.39 -2.38 -0.98
N VAL A 197 -0.54 -3.41 -1.81
CA VAL A 197 0.55 -4.06 -2.52
C VAL A 197 0.52 -3.76 -4.02
N ALA A 198 -0.65 -3.41 -4.54
CA ALA A 198 -0.83 -3.10 -5.96
C ALA A 198 -1.95 -2.11 -6.23
N THR A 199 -1.89 -1.48 -7.40
CA THR A 199 -2.98 -0.68 -7.98
C THR A 199 -3.26 -1.15 -9.41
N VAL A 200 -4.52 -1.07 -9.84
CA VAL A 200 -4.91 -1.39 -11.22
C VAL A 200 -4.47 -0.27 -12.14
N VAL A 201 -3.73 -0.62 -13.19
CA VAL A 201 -3.30 0.32 -14.24
C VAL A 201 -4.05 0.14 -15.55
N GLU A 202 -4.72 -1.00 -15.71
CA GLU A 202 -5.45 -1.33 -16.91
C GLU A 202 -6.58 -2.30 -16.57
N THR A 203 -7.78 -1.98 -17.04
CA THR A 203 -8.95 -2.86 -16.96
C THR A 203 -9.43 -3.15 -18.36
N THR A 204 -9.41 -4.43 -18.73
CA THR A 204 -10.02 -4.90 -19.98
C THR A 204 -11.30 -5.68 -19.67
N VAL A 205 -12.00 -6.14 -20.71
CA VAL A 205 -13.14 -7.05 -20.53
C VAL A 205 -12.70 -8.33 -19.82
N ASP A 206 -11.47 -8.77 -20.06
CA ASP A 206 -10.98 -10.09 -19.67
C ASP A 206 -10.10 -10.07 -18.42
N SER A 207 -9.46 -8.95 -18.11
CA SER A 207 -8.44 -8.90 -17.04
C SER A 207 -8.28 -7.56 -16.35
N TYR A 208 -7.69 -7.61 -15.15
CA TYR A 208 -7.09 -6.48 -14.46
C TYR A 208 -5.57 -6.62 -14.49
N ARG A 209 -4.83 -5.59 -14.90
CA ARG A 209 -3.37 -5.54 -14.78
C ARG A 209 -2.99 -4.67 -13.59
N PHE A 210 -2.19 -5.23 -12.69
CA PHE A 210 -1.72 -4.57 -11.47
C PHE A 210 -0.23 -4.23 -11.56
N ILE A 211 0.13 -3.05 -11.10
CA ILE A 211 1.53 -2.71 -10.78
C ILE A 211 1.71 -2.63 -9.27
N ASN A 212 2.91 -2.93 -8.81
CA ASN A 212 3.31 -2.73 -7.43
C ASN A 212 3.67 -1.26 -7.15
N ARG A 213 4.00 -0.99 -5.89
CA ARG A 213 4.38 0.35 -5.38
C ARG A 213 5.70 0.89 -5.93
N PHE A 214 6.46 0.03 -6.61
CA PHE A 214 7.74 0.34 -7.25
C PHE A 214 7.60 0.42 -8.78
N GLY A 215 6.37 0.58 -9.28
CA GLY A 215 6.10 0.80 -10.71
C GLY A 215 6.29 -0.43 -11.59
N SER A 216 6.54 -1.60 -11.01
CA SER A 216 6.73 -2.86 -11.74
C SER A 216 5.44 -3.65 -11.83
N ASP A 217 5.27 -4.46 -12.88
CA ASP A 217 4.14 -5.38 -12.97
C ASP A 217 4.13 -6.31 -11.75
N LEU A 218 2.98 -6.43 -11.09
CA LEU A 218 2.77 -7.34 -9.96
C LEU A 218 2.03 -8.59 -10.40
N ALA A 219 0.94 -8.42 -11.13
CA ALA A 219 0.08 -9.52 -11.56
C ALA A 219 -0.91 -9.11 -12.65
N SER A 220 -1.41 -10.09 -13.40
CA SER A 220 -2.61 -9.98 -14.23
C SER A 220 -3.69 -10.92 -13.70
N LEU A 221 -4.86 -10.41 -13.33
CA LEU A 221 -5.99 -11.21 -12.84
C LEU A 221 -7.05 -11.35 -13.92
N SER A 222 -7.31 -12.59 -14.33
CA SER A 222 -8.43 -12.91 -15.21
C SER A 222 -9.77 -12.69 -14.51
N ARG A 223 -10.69 -12.01 -15.19
CA ARG A 223 -12.05 -11.73 -14.71
C ARG A 223 -13.00 -12.91 -14.97
N GLU A 224 -12.66 -13.79 -15.91
CA GLU A 224 -13.47 -14.96 -16.27
C GLU A 224 -13.31 -16.10 -15.26
N ASN A 225 -12.06 -16.45 -14.94
CA ASN A 225 -11.74 -17.66 -14.15
C ASN A 225 -10.95 -17.36 -12.86
N LEU A 226 -10.64 -16.09 -12.57
CA LEU A 226 -9.88 -15.67 -11.38
C LEU A 226 -8.47 -16.27 -11.28
N SER A 227 -7.86 -16.65 -12.41
CA SER A 227 -6.43 -16.96 -12.45
C SER A 227 -5.62 -15.67 -12.40
N MET A 228 -4.70 -15.58 -11.43
CA MET A 228 -3.76 -14.49 -11.26
C MET A 228 -2.37 -14.93 -11.74
N GLN A 229 -1.91 -14.35 -12.84
CA GLN A 229 -0.60 -14.61 -13.41
C GLN A 229 0.45 -13.66 -12.82
N LEU A 230 1.54 -14.21 -12.30
CA LEU A 230 2.66 -13.46 -11.75
C LEU A 230 3.75 -13.24 -12.82
N PRO A 231 4.59 -12.19 -12.68
CA PRO A 231 5.73 -11.94 -13.57
C PRO A 231 6.75 -13.08 -13.60
N THR A 232 6.83 -13.89 -12.55
CA THR A 232 7.69 -15.09 -12.48
C THR A 232 7.25 -16.21 -13.42
N GLY A 233 6.03 -16.12 -13.97
CA GLY A 233 5.39 -17.17 -14.76
C GLY A 233 4.46 -18.07 -13.94
N ASP A 234 4.49 -17.95 -12.61
CA ASP A 234 3.59 -18.70 -11.73
C ASP A 234 2.14 -18.25 -11.92
N VAL A 235 1.21 -19.20 -11.78
CA VAL A 235 -0.23 -18.93 -11.84
C VAL A 235 -0.86 -19.29 -10.51
N LEU A 236 -1.43 -18.29 -9.85
CA LEU A 236 -2.25 -18.48 -8.67
C LEU A 236 -3.71 -18.61 -9.09
N GLN A 237 -4.37 -19.66 -8.61
CA GLN A 237 -5.82 -19.81 -8.78
C GLN A 237 -6.51 -19.17 -7.59
N CYS A 238 -7.35 -18.16 -7.84
CA CYS A 238 -8.04 -17.42 -6.80
C CYS A 238 -9.50 -17.84 -6.67
N GLN A 239 -10.04 -17.67 -5.47
CA GLN A 239 -11.46 -17.69 -5.18
C GLN A 239 -11.90 -16.35 -4.59
N LYS A 240 -13.14 -15.95 -4.86
CA LYS A 240 -13.75 -14.81 -4.18
C LYS A 240 -14.14 -15.20 -2.76
N VAL A 241 -13.85 -14.30 -1.84
CA VAL A 241 -14.27 -14.37 -0.45
C VAL A 241 -15.04 -13.08 -0.14
N GLU A 242 -16.05 -13.17 0.72
CA GLU A 242 -16.70 -11.97 1.23
C GLU A 242 -15.68 -11.14 2.06
N PRO A 243 -15.53 -9.82 1.81
CA PRO A 243 -14.56 -9.00 2.54
C PRO A 243 -14.70 -9.07 4.06
N SER A 244 -15.93 -9.10 4.58
CA SER A 244 -16.22 -9.23 6.01
C SER A 244 -15.64 -10.52 6.60
N ILE A 245 -15.76 -11.64 5.89
CA ILE A 245 -15.22 -12.95 6.29
C ILE A 245 -13.69 -12.91 6.27
N MET A 246 -13.09 -12.33 5.23
CA MET A 246 -11.63 -12.19 5.15
C MET A 246 -11.11 -11.33 6.32
N ARG A 247 -11.73 -10.19 6.63
CA ARG A 247 -11.34 -9.35 7.77
C ARG A 247 -11.46 -10.08 9.09
N ALA A 248 -12.59 -10.74 9.34
CA ALA A 248 -12.79 -11.52 10.57
C ALA A 248 -11.73 -12.62 10.74
N TYR A 249 -11.34 -13.28 9.64
CA TYR A 249 -10.26 -14.26 9.64
C TYR A 249 -8.90 -13.63 10.00
N GLN A 250 -8.58 -12.45 9.47
CA GLN A 250 -7.32 -11.76 9.80
C GLN A 250 -7.32 -11.24 11.25
N ASP A 251 -8.44 -10.74 11.74
CA ASP A 251 -8.60 -10.36 13.15
C ASP A 251 -8.35 -11.56 14.07
N TYR A 252 -8.91 -12.72 13.75
CA TYR A 252 -8.63 -13.97 14.47
C TYR A 252 -7.14 -14.35 14.42
N ARG A 253 -6.49 -14.26 13.25
CA ARG A 253 -5.05 -14.53 13.11
C ARG A 253 -4.20 -13.60 13.97
N ARG A 254 -4.54 -12.32 14.03
CA ARG A 254 -3.87 -11.35 14.91
C ARG A 254 -4.00 -11.76 16.37
N GLU A 255 -5.20 -12.09 16.83
CA GLU A 255 -5.42 -12.55 18.21
C GLU A 255 -4.61 -13.81 18.54
N LEU A 256 -4.50 -14.76 17.60
CA LEU A 256 -3.62 -15.92 17.77
C LEU A 256 -2.16 -15.51 17.95
N VAL A 257 -1.63 -14.65 17.08
CA VAL A 257 -0.25 -14.15 17.15
C VAL A 257 0.04 -13.46 18.49
N LEU A 258 -0.90 -12.64 18.97
CA LEU A 258 -0.81 -11.98 20.27
C LEU A 258 -0.83 -12.99 21.44
N SER A 259 -1.72 -13.99 21.36
CA SER A 259 -1.85 -15.03 22.40
C SER A 259 -0.60 -15.91 22.52
N GLU A 260 0.10 -16.14 21.41
CA GLU A 260 1.33 -16.94 21.34
C GLU A 260 2.58 -16.19 21.83
N LYS A 261 2.46 -14.93 22.26
CA LYS A 261 3.58 -14.08 22.73
C LYS A 261 4.74 -13.98 21.74
N LYS A 262 4.47 -13.91 20.43
CA LYS A 262 5.47 -13.56 19.41
C LYS A 262 5.64 -12.04 19.26
N LEU A 263 5.68 -11.33 20.38
CA LEU A 263 6.04 -9.91 20.46
C LEU A 263 7.41 -9.77 21.13
#